data_AF-A0A537NQI5-F1
#
_entry.id   AF-A0A537NQI5-F1
#
_cell.length_a   1.000
_cell.length_b   1.000
_cell.length_c   1.000
_cell.angle_alpha   90.00
_cell.angle_beta   90.00
_cell.angle_gamma   90.00
#
_symmetry.space_group_name_H-M   'P 1'
#
loop_
_entity.id
_entity.type
_entity.pdbx_description
1 polymer ?
#
loop_
_entity_poly.entity_id
_entity_poly.type
_entity_poly.pdbx_seq_one_letter_code
_entity_poly.pdbx_strand_id
1 'polypeptide(L)' 'MKARVQWLEGRTFVGESGSGHAVVMDGAPESGGRNLGIRPMEM' A
#
# COMPACT_ATOMS: atom_id res chain seq x y z
N MET A 1 -12.88 -9.70 -10.23
CA MET A 1 -11.93 -8.57 -10.21
C MET A 1 -10.60 -9.07 -9.67
N LYS A 2 -9.46 -8.77 -10.34
CA LYS A 2 -8.11 -9.14 -9.85
C LYS A 2 -7.32 -7.85 -9.63
N ALA A 3 -6.60 -7.79 -8.52
CA ALA A 3 -5.64 -6.73 -8.20
C ALA A 3 -4.26 -7.37 -7.99
N ARG A 4 -3.20 -6.61 -8.23
CA ARG A 4 -1.83 -7.00 -7.90
C ARG A 4 -1.38 -6.15 -6.72
N VAL A 5 -0.72 -6.80 -5.77
CA VAL A 5 -0.09 -6.11 -4.64
C VAL A 5 1.40 -6.37 -4.72
N GLN A 6 2.19 -5.30 -4.71
CA GLN A 6 3.64 -5.38 -4.64
C GLN A 6 4.12 -4.74 -3.34
N TRP A 7 4.93 -5.49 -2.59
CA TRP A 7 5.72 -4.93 -1.49
C TRP A 7 6.89 -4.16 -2.09
N LEU A 8 7.07 -2.91 -1.68
CA LEU A 8 8.24 -2.12 -2.06
C LEU A 8 9.36 -2.29 -1.03
N GLU A 9 9.30 -1.52 0.05
CA GLU A 9 10.27 -1.49 1.15
C GLU A 9 9.61 -0.83 2.36
N GLY A 10 10.20 -0.93 3.56
CA GLY A 10 9.78 -0.09 4.70
C GLY A 10 8.30 -0.16 5.09
N ARG A 11 7.64 -1.32 4.90
CA ARG A 11 6.19 -1.55 5.10
C ARG A 11 5.28 -0.74 4.16
N THR A 12 5.81 -0.33 3.01
CA THR A 12 5.07 0.31 1.92
C THR A 12 4.67 -0.71 0.84
N PHE A 13 3.45 -0.56 0.34
CA PHE A 13 2.83 -1.42 -0.68
C PHE A 13 2.23 -0.58 -1.79
N VAL A 14 2.21 -1.15 -3.00
CA VAL A 14 1.43 -0.61 -4.12
C VAL A 14 0.38 -1.65 -4.52
N GLY A 15 -0.89 -1.24 -4.48
CA GLY A 15 -2.00 -2.00 -5.02
C GLY A 15 -2.40 -1.47 -6.39
N GLU A 16 -2.33 -2.30 -7.42
CA GLU A 16 -2.76 -1.97 -8.79
C GLU A 16 -4.02 -2.74 -9.15
N SER A 17 -5.05 -2.03 -9.59
CA SER A 17 -6.30 -2.62 -10.06
C SER A 17 -6.15 -3.12 -11.51
N GLY A 18 -7.01 -4.06 -11.92
CA GLY A 18 -7.07 -4.50 -13.31
C GLY A 18 -7.47 -3.41 -14.33
N SER A 19 -7.89 -2.23 -13.88
CA SER A 19 -8.15 -1.06 -14.74
C SER A 19 -6.96 -0.09 -14.83
N GLY A 20 -5.82 -0.42 -14.21
CA GLY A 20 -4.59 0.38 -14.25
C GLY A 20 -4.53 1.52 -13.21
N HIS A 21 -5.45 1.56 -12.25
CA HIS A 21 -5.36 2.51 -11.13
C HIS A 21 -4.48 1.93 -10.03
N ALA A 22 -3.57 2.73 -9.50
CA ALA A 22 -2.66 2.33 -8.43
C ALA A 22 -2.89 3.15 -7.16
N VAL A 23 -2.77 2.51 -6.00
CA VAL A 23 -2.80 3.14 -4.69
C VAL A 23 -1.54 2.76 -3.91
N VAL A 24 -0.90 3.76 -3.32
CA VAL A 24 0.22 3.56 -2.39
C VAL A 24 -0.34 3.48 -0.97
N MET A 25 0.03 2.41 -0.26
CA MET A 25 -0.34 2.19 1.13
C MET A 25 0.93 2.06 1.96
N ASP A 26 0.91 2.57 3.18
CA ASP A 26 2.08 2.54 4.05
C ASP A 26 1.68 2.33 5.50
N GLY A 27 2.51 1.59 6.23
CA GLY A 27 2.29 1.38 7.66
C GLY A 27 2.34 2.68 8.46
N ALA A 28 1.73 2.66 9.64
CA ALA A 28 1.87 3.76 10.60
C ALA A 28 3.30 3.82 11.13
N PRO A 29 3.85 4.99 11.53
CA PRO A 29 5.22 5.12 12.08
C PRO A 29 5.51 4.33 13.35
N GLU A 30 4.49 4.04 14.16
CA GLU A 30 4.62 3.23 15.38
C GLU A 30 4.78 1.73 15.09
N SER A 31 4.26 1.29 13.95
CA SER A 31 4.71 0.10 13.23
C SER A 31 5.91 0.56 12.38
N GLY A 32 6.83 -0.21 11.83
CA GLY A 32 7.98 0.39 11.08
C GLY A 32 7.67 1.08 9.72
N GLY A 33 6.58 1.84 9.57
CA GLY A 33 6.19 2.57 8.36
C GLY A 33 6.74 4.01 8.29
N ARG A 34 6.56 4.65 7.13
CA ARG A 34 7.13 5.96 6.79
C ARG A 34 6.08 7.08 6.71
N ASN A 35 4.82 6.76 7.01
CA ASN A 35 3.65 7.62 6.87
C ASN A 35 3.45 8.19 5.45
N LEU A 36 3.72 7.39 4.42
CA LEU A 36 3.67 7.82 3.01
C LEU A 36 2.32 7.60 2.30
N GLY A 37 1.38 6.95 2.96
CA GLY A 37 0.07 6.64 2.39
C GLY A 37 -0.92 6.19 3.46
N ILE A 38 -2.12 5.81 3.00
CA ILE A 38 -3.15 5.26 3.88
C ILE A 38 -2.68 3.92 4.47
N ARG A 39 -3.24 3.52 5.61
CA ARG A 39 -2.93 2.21 6.16
C ARG A 39 -3.63 1.12 5.35
N PRO A 40 -2.96 -0.02 5.07
CA PRO A 40 -3.62 -1.14 4.40
C PRO A 40 -4.89 -1.62 5.13
N MET A 41 -4.97 -1.44 6.44
CA MET A 41 -6.12 -1.83 7.27
C MET A 41 -7.29 -0.85 7.22
N GLU A 42 -7.13 0.32 6.58
CA GLU A 42 -8.19 1.34 6.42
C GLU A 42 -8.95 1.21 5.10
N MET A 43 -8.56 0.26 4.25
CA MET A 43 -9.24 -0.10 2.99
C MET A 43 -10.15 -1.31 3.18
#